data_AF-T1GU04-F1
#
_entry.id   AF-T1GU04-F1
#
_cell.length_a   1.000
_cell.length_b   1.000
_cell.length_c   1.000
_cell.angle_alpha   90.00
_cell.angle_beta   90.00
_cell.angle_gamma   90.00
#
_symmetry.space_group_name_H-M   'P 1'
#
loop_
_entity.id
_entity.type
_entity.pdbx_description
1 polymer ?
#
loop_
_entity_poly.entity_id
_entity_poly.type
_entity_poly.pdbx_seq_one_letter_code
_entity_poly.pdbx_strand_id
1 'polypeptide(L)'
;MSDHGFKDFTSLRELNVSGTRLNSLKQSWFLVRSAMESLDISHNYLNKVFRNSFINLSNLKHLNLSHNDIDSVEINAFADISFLNNLDLSFNDIKELSFGECTRLKSINLGNNLINVIPQYAFKGMPNLEKISITYNQIIILDLSGNSLSELKSGMFFGLRLIRKIYLNNNDIKQIEANSFNGLLNLDTLNLSGNNLDLLSKDIFAPSLPKLRKLLLSTNNIKTISSDLFANTPYLEYISLSHNELKQLEKNTFKILRRLRKLHIGHNIIENLDESMMNDFEGLSEFLLDHNKITFIPDCKHQFPNLIKTAIEGNPWQCPCLDEVIKFLEQKKVQYRKKFYFEGTKPVCVITSSKTCVKDFEFTKNEKVIDTYESITSGDEDDENIADSDLIYTETLMQRGIENYEGKEICILGGGDGALLYELLKEAPKHVVMIEIDVDVMDACNKYMNSICGDVLEKRKGHNYEIIVGDCMEYMKMFQQQGRKFDYVFGD
;
A
#
# COMPACT_ATOMS: atom_id res chain seq x y z
N MET A 1 -16.34 57.11 -6.85
CA MET A 1 -15.13 57.85 -6.43
C MET A 1 -14.49 58.50 -7.65
N SER A 2 -13.90 59.68 -7.48
CA SER A 2 -13.10 60.32 -8.55
C SER A 2 -11.85 59.48 -8.85
N ASP A 3 -11.19 59.73 -9.99
CA ASP A 3 -9.96 58.99 -10.37
C ASP A 3 -8.76 59.29 -9.46
N HIS A 4 -8.85 60.37 -8.66
CA HIS A 4 -7.85 60.76 -7.67
C HIS A 4 -7.82 59.83 -6.45
N GLY A 5 -8.96 59.26 -6.07
CA GLY A 5 -9.10 58.27 -4.99
C GLY A 5 -8.52 58.73 -3.64
N PHE A 6 -7.59 57.94 -3.09
CA PHE A 6 -7.04 58.07 -1.74
C PHE A 6 -5.55 58.44 -1.70
N LYS A 7 -4.98 58.89 -2.83
CA LYS A 7 -3.53 59.14 -2.98
C LYS A 7 -2.97 60.17 -2.00
N ASP A 8 -3.77 61.14 -1.59
CA ASP A 8 -3.34 62.20 -0.68
C ASP A 8 -3.21 61.72 0.78
N PHE A 9 -3.83 60.59 1.13
CA PHE A 9 -3.77 60.02 2.47
C PHE A 9 -2.53 59.14 2.62
N THR A 10 -1.34 59.75 2.58
CA THR A 10 -0.04 59.05 2.56
C THR A 10 0.22 58.18 3.80
N SER A 11 -0.45 58.48 4.92
CA SER A 11 -0.33 57.76 6.20
C SER A 11 -1.46 56.74 6.44
N LEU A 12 -2.35 56.52 5.46
CA LEU A 12 -3.50 55.63 5.60
C LEU A 12 -3.03 54.17 5.74
N ARG A 13 -3.39 53.54 6.87
CA ARG A 13 -3.07 52.13 7.15
C ARG A 13 -4.26 51.20 6.95
N GLU A 14 -5.46 51.68 7.20
CA GLU A 14 -6.68 50.88 7.13
C GLU A 14 -7.73 51.62 6.32
N LEU A 15 -8.35 50.93 5.39
CA LEU A 15 -9.44 51.47 4.58
C LEU A 15 -10.60 50.48 4.55
N ASN A 16 -11.78 50.95 4.96
CA ASN A 16 -13.03 50.22 4.79
C ASN A 16 -13.94 50.98 3.83
N VAL A 17 -14.23 50.36 2.69
CA VAL A 17 -15.18 50.82 1.67
C VAL A 17 -16.19 49.72 1.35
N SER A 18 -16.51 48.92 2.36
CA SER A 18 -17.54 47.89 2.29
C SER A 18 -18.92 48.50 2.02
N GLY A 19 -19.75 47.84 1.22
CA GLY A 19 -21.12 48.32 0.97
C GLY A 19 -21.23 49.57 0.10
N THR A 20 -20.14 49.98 -0.58
CA THR A 20 -20.09 51.23 -1.36
C THR A 20 -20.46 51.08 -2.83
N ARG A 21 -20.95 49.89 -3.23
CA ARG A 21 -21.40 49.56 -4.60
C ARG A 21 -20.29 49.66 -5.65
N LEU A 22 -19.08 49.24 -5.29
CA LEU A 22 -17.93 49.22 -6.20
C LEU A 22 -18.03 48.06 -7.18
N ASN A 23 -17.91 48.34 -8.48
CA ASN A 23 -17.86 47.29 -9.52
C ASN A 23 -16.43 46.98 -9.99
N SER A 24 -15.46 47.83 -9.63
CA SER A 24 -14.06 47.66 -9.99
C SER A 24 -13.15 48.41 -9.02
N LEU A 25 -11.96 47.88 -8.77
CA LEU A 25 -10.89 48.59 -8.07
C LEU A 25 -9.97 49.29 -9.08
N LYS A 26 -9.76 50.60 -8.94
CA LYS A 26 -8.80 51.33 -9.78
C LYS A 26 -7.45 51.43 -9.06
N GLN A 27 -6.38 50.96 -9.69
CA GLN A 27 -5.01 51.13 -9.19
C GLN A 27 -4.70 52.61 -8.89
N SER A 28 -5.26 53.53 -9.70
CA SER A 28 -5.06 54.97 -9.54
C SER A 28 -5.61 55.55 -8.24
N TRP A 29 -6.37 54.81 -7.44
CA TRP A 29 -6.85 55.29 -6.15
C TRP A 29 -5.80 55.24 -5.06
N PHE A 30 -4.73 54.47 -5.24
CA PHE A 30 -3.73 54.26 -4.21
C PHE A 30 -2.41 54.90 -4.58
N LEU A 31 -1.74 55.47 -3.57
CA LEU A 31 -0.36 55.93 -3.69
C LEU A 31 0.54 54.73 -3.99
N VAL A 32 1.52 54.93 -4.87
CA VAL A 32 2.57 53.92 -5.12
C VAL A 32 3.30 53.65 -3.81
N ARG A 33 3.39 52.37 -3.40
CA ARG A 33 3.93 51.94 -2.10
C ARG A 33 3.16 52.50 -0.90
N SER A 34 1.84 52.40 -0.96
CA SER A 34 0.96 52.79 0.15
C SER A 34 1.39 52.14 1.48
N ALA A 35 1.23 52.87 2.58
CA ALA A 35 1.41 52.35 3.94
C ALA A 35 0.24 51.47 4.42
N MET A 36 -0.73 51.20 3.54
CA MET A 36 -1.92 50.41 3.83
C MET A 36 -1.59 48.97 4.23
N GLU A 37 -2.15 48.55 5.35
CA GLU A 37 -2.02 47.22 5.95
C GLU A 37 -3.33 46.45 5.92
N SER A 38 -4.48 47.14 5.92
CA SER A 38 -5.81 46.52 5.89
C SER A 38 -6.72 47.19 4.87
N LEU A 39 -7.36 46.38 4.03
CA LEU A 39 -8.34 46.83 3.05
C LEU A 39 -9.60 45.96 3.13
N ASP A 40 -10.71 46.58 3.49
CA ASP A 40 -12.04 45.97 3.46
C ASP A 40 -12.84 46.56 2.30
N ILE A 41 -13.06 45.74 1.29
CA ILE A 41 -13.84 46.03 0.09
C ILE A 41 -14.98 45.00 -0.07
N SER A 42 -15.44 44.43 1.03
CA SER A 42 -16.56 43.48 1.07
C SER A 42 -17.91 44.11 0.69
N HIS A 43 -18.95 43.32 0.48
CA HIS A 43 -20.31 43.80 0.19
C HIS A 43 -20.36 44.80 -0.98
N ASN A 44 -19.64 44.50 -2.05
CA ASN A 44 -19.59 45.30 -3.28
C ASN A 44 -20.02 44.43 -4.47
N TYR A 45 -19.79 44.88 -5.71
CA TYR A 45 -20.17 44.19 -6.94
C TYR A 45 -18.93 43.88 -7.80
N LEU A 46 -17.80 43.58 -7.16
CA LEU A 46 -16.58 43.20 -7.85
C LEU A 46 -16.79 41.83 -8.49
N ASN A 47 -16.54 41.71 -9.79
CA ASN A 47 -16.73 40.44 -10.51
C ASN A 47 -15.43 39.69 -10.80
N LYS A 48 -14.29 40.37 -10.79
CA LYS A 48 -12.97 39.81 -11.11
C LYS A 48 -11.89 40.42 -10.26
N VAL A 49 -10.86 39.62 -9.99
CA VAL A 49 -9.60 40.09 -9.40
C VAL A 49 -8.49 39.93 -10.44
N PHE A 50 -7.89 41.05 -10.84
CA PHE A 50 -6.84 41.09 -11.86
C PHE A 50 -5.44 41.08 -11.22
N ARG A 51 -4.43 40.62 -11.96
CA ARG A 51 -3.02 40.56 -11.54
C ARG A 51 -2.52 41.84 -10.87
N ASN A 52 -2.90 42.98 -11.42
CA ASN A 52 -2.37 44.28 -11.00
C ASN A 52 -3.36 45.07 -10.11
N SER A 53 -4.45 44.44 -9.66
CA SER A 53 -5.48 45.12 -8.84
C SER A 53 -4.90 45.74 -7.56
N PHE A 54 -3.85 45.13 -6.99
CA PHE A 54 -3.27 45.53 -5.70
C PHE A 54 -1.79 45.92 -5.76
N ILE A 55 -1.23 46.15 -6.96
CA ILE A 55 0.21 46.40 -7.17
C ILE A 55 0.80 47.56 -6.34
N ASN A 56 -0.03 48.56 -5.98
CA ASN A 56 0.39 49.70 -5.19
C ASN A 56 0.32 49.46 -3.66
N LEU A 57 -0.22 48.32 -3.22
CA LEU A 57 -0.53 47.99 -1.83
C LEU A 57 0.42 46.93 -1.24
N SER A 58 1.71 47.04 -1.54
CA SER A 58 2.70 46.01 -1.17
C SER A 58 2.82 45.69 0.33
N ASN A 59 2.35 46.58 1.22
CA ASN A 59 2.35 46.39 2.68
C ASN A 59 1.07 45.73 3.22
N LEU A 60 0.13 45.38 2.35
CA LEU A 60 -1.18 44.86 2.74
C LEU A 60 -1.02 43.51 3.46
N LYS A 61 -1.64 43.40 4.64
CA LYS A 61 -1.65 42.21 5.51
C LYS A 61 -3.02 41.57 5.58
N HIS A 62 -4.08 42.37 5.48
CA HIS A 62 -5.46 41.93 5.58
C HIS A 62 -6.26 42.44 4.38
N LEU A 63 -6.92 41.53 3.67
CA LEU A 63 -7.76 41.85 2.52
C LEU A 63 -9.10 41.13 2.66
N ASN A 64 -10.18 41.91 2.75
CA ASN A 64 -11.54 41.38 2.76
C ASN A 64 -12.25 41.72 1.44
N LEU A 65 -12.50 40.68 0.64
CA LEU A 65 -13.20 40.69 -0.65
C LEU A 65 -14.54 39.92 -0.55
N SER A 66 -14.98 39.57 0.66
CA SER A 66 -16.20 38.77 0.84
C SER A 66 -17.47 39.48 0.37
N HIS A 67 -18.53 38.73 0.09
CA HIS A 67 -19.81 39.28 -0.38
C HIS A 67 -19.66 40.19 -1.61
N ASN A 68 -19.02 39.66 -2.65
CA ASN A 68 -18.94 40.28 -3.97
C ASN A 68 -19.47 39.27 -5.02
N ASP A 69 -19.34 39.59 -6.31
CA ASP A 69 -19.77 38.74 -7.42
C ASP A 69 -18.54 38.09 -8.11
N ILE A 70 -17.45 37.84 -7.37
CA ILE A 70 -16.17 37.44 -7.95
C ILE A 70 -16.27 36.02 -8.52
N ASP A 71 -16.23 35.89 -9.84
CA ASP A 71 -16.29 34.59 -10.54
C ASP A 71 -14.90 34.07 -10.94
N SER A 72 -13.91 34.96 -11.04
CA SER A 72 -12.57 34.67 -11.52
C SER A 72 -11.51 35.50 -10.81
N VAL A 73 -10.45 34.81 -10.39
CA VAL A 73 -9.21 35.37 -9.85
C VAL A 73 -8.10 35.03 -10.82
N GLU A 74 -7.47 36.05 -11.42
CA GLU A 74 -6.36 35.82 -12.35
C GLU A 74 -5.17 35.15 -11.65
N ILE A 75 -4.41 34.36 -12.41
CA ILE A 75 -3.15 33.78 -11.93
C ILE A 75 -2.25 34.90 -11.39
N ASN A 76 -1.70 34.68 -10.19
CA ASN A 76 -0.85 35.65 -9.50
C ASN A 76 -1.53 37.00 -9.18
N ALA A 77 -2.87 37.05 -9.09
CA ALA A 77 -3.66 38.20 -8.61
C ALA A 77 -3.14 38.87 -7.33
N PHE A 78 -2.50 38.08 -6.48
CA PHE A 78 -2.03 38.51 -5.16
C PHE A 78 -0.50 38.54 -5.04
N ALA A 79 0.24 38.33 -6.14
CA ALA A 79 1.71 38.23 -6.10
C ALA A 79 2.39 39.53 -5.64
N ASP A 80 1.79 40.69 -5.93
CA ASP A 80 2.37 41.99 -5.56
C ASP A 80 2.13 42.36 -4.08
N ILE A 81 1.20 41.68 -3.40
CA ILE A 81 0.88 41.87 -1.97
C ILE A 81 1.52 40.76 -1.12
N SER A 82 2.83 40.62 -1.25
CA SER A 82 3.62 39.53 -0.64
C SER A 82 3.60 39.47 0.89
N PHE A 83 3.10 40.51 1.58
CA PHE A 83 2.90 40.58 3.02
C PHE A 83 1.50 40.15 3.49
N LEU A 84 0.64 39.70 2.58
CA LEU A 84 -0.72 39.31 2.89
C LEU A 84 -0.73 38.10 3.84
N ASN A 85 -1.38 38.25 4.98
CA ASN A 85 -1.52 37.22 6.02
C ASN A 85 -2.95 36.64 6.04
N ASN A 86 -3.96 37.46 5.78
CA ASN A 86 -5.36 37.06 5.83
C ASN A 86 -6.10 37.52 4.58
N LEU A 87 -6.78 36.58 3.93
CA LEU A 87 -7.60 36.82 2.75
C LEU A 87 -9.00 36.24 2.96
N ASP A 88 -10.02 37.08 2.87
CA ASP A 88 -11.41 36.63 2.85
C ASP A 88 -12.02 36.82 1.46
N LEU A 89 -12.37 35.71 0.81
CA LEU A 89 -13.04 35.62 -0.50
C LEU A 89 -14.39 34.89 -0.36
N SER A 90 -14.93 34.76 0.86
CA SER A 90 -16.19 34.04 1.08
C SER A 90 -17.39 34.78 0.49
N PHE A 91 -18.46 34.06 0.17
CA PHE A 91 -19.66 34.64 -0.46
C PHE A 91 -19.33 35.35 -1.78
N ASN A 92 -18.77 34.58 -2.73
CA ASN A 92 -18.48 34.98 -4.10
C ASN A 92 -18.89 33.83 -5.04
N ASP A 93 -18.61 33.96 -6.34
CA ASP A 93 -18.96 32.97 -7.38
C ASP A 93 -17.74 32.19 -7.91
N ILE A 94 -16.68 32.06 -7.10
CA ILE A 94 -15.40 31.47 -7.52
C ILE A 94 -15.59 29.97 -7.79
N LYS A 95 -15.15 29.52 -8.97
CA LYS A 95 -15.22 28.10 -9.38
C LYS A 95 -13.90 27.35 -9.27
N GLU A 96 -12.79 28.07 -9.44
CA GLU A 96 -11.44 27.49 -9.52
C GLU A 96 -10.47 28.25 -8.60
N LEU A 97 -9.50 27.53 -8.05
CA LEU A 97 -8.46 28.11 -7.17
C LEU A 97 -7.21 28.44 -8.00
N SER A 98 -6.79 29.70 -7.99
CA SER A 98 -5.63 30.19 -8.77
C SER A 98 -4.87 31.30 -8.03
N PHE A 99 -4.33 30.99 -6.84
CA PHE A 99 -3.70 32.00 -5.97
C PHE A 99 -2.23 32.30 -6.29
N GLY A 100 -1.54 31.41 -7.00
CA GLY A 100 -0.09 31.54 -7.24
C GLY A 100 0.73 31.42 -5.95
N GLU A 101 1.84 32.15 -5.89
CA GLU A 101 2.75 32.19 -4.74
C GLU A 101 2.31 33.26 -3.72
N CYS A 102 1.73 32.83 -2.61
CA CYS A 102 1.27 33.67 -1.49
C CYS A 102 2.00 33.22 -0.21
N THR A 103 3.32 33.39 -0.19
CA THR A 103 4.20 32.71 0.78
C THR A 103 3.97 33.06 2.24
N ARG A 104 3.36 34.21 2.54
CA ARG A 104 3.07 34.68 3.91
C ARG A 104 1.62 34.45 4.35
N LEU A 105 0.76 33.96 3.45
CA LEU A 105 -0.65 33.80 3.77
C LEU A 105 -0.83 32.75 4.87
N LYS A 106 -1.50 33.15 5.95
CA LYS A 106 -1.79 32.31 7.11
C LYS A 106 -3.24 31.85 7.15
N SER A 107 -4.16 32.65 6.63
CA SER A 107 -5.59 32.34 6.67
C SER A 107 -6.26 32.69 5.36
N ILE A 108 -6.99 31.74 4.79
CA ILE A 108 -7.84 31.95 3.62
C ILE A 108 -9.27 31.47 3.89
N ASN A 109 -10.25 32.33 3.61
CA ASN A 109 -11.66 31.97 3.67
C ASN A 109 -12.26 31.97 2.26
N LEU A 110 -12.67 30.79 1.79
CA LEU A 110 -13.30 30.52 0.50
C LEU A 110 -14.72 29.95 0.69
N GLY A 111 -15.29 30.08 1.88
CA GLY A 111 -16.62 29.55 2.16
C GLY A 111 -17.71 30.20 1.29
N ASN A 112 -18.81 29.50 1.03
CA ASN A 112 -19.91 29.99 0.20
C ASN A 112 -19.43 30.50 -1.18
N ASN A 113 -18.80 29.61 -1.95
CA ASN A 113 -18.40 29.84 -3.35
C ASN A 113 -18.96 28.70 -4.23
N LEU A 114 -18.55 28.67 -5.50
CA LEU A 114 -18.95 27.66 -6.49
C LEU A 114 -17.84 26.65 -6.79
N ILE A 115 -16.88 26.47 -5.87
CA ILE A 115 -15.73 25.59 -6.05
C ILE A 115 -16.22 24.14 -6.10
N ASN A 116 -15.89 23.42 -7.16
CA ASN A 116 -16.34 22.03 -7.39
C ASN A 116 -15.22 21.00 -7.22
N VAL A 117 -13.96 21.41 -7.40
CA VAL A 117 -12.78 20.57 -7.32
C VAL A 117 -11.68 21.36 -6.61
N ILE A 118 -11.04 20.74 -5.63
CA ILE A 118 -9.78 21.22 -5.07
C ILE A 118 -8.69 20.26 -5.56
N PRO A 119 -7.86 20.66 -6.55
CA PRO A 119 -6.86 19.78 -7.13
C PRO A 119 -5.68 19.58 -6.17
N GLN A 120 -4.95 18.49 -6.41
CA GLN A 120 -3.65 18.26 -5.78
C GLN A 120 -2.76 19.50 -5.96
N TYR A 121 -2.11 19.94 -4.89
CA TYR A 121 -1.23 21.12 -4.86
C TYR A 121 -1.92 22.49 -5.00
N ALA A 122 -3.25 22.59 -4.87
CA ALA A 122 -3.97 23.88 -4.90
C ALA A 122 -3.40 24.93 -3.91
N PHE A 123 -2.74 24.46 -2.83
CA PHE A 123 -2.17 25.31 -1.79
C PHE A 123 -0.64 25.30 -1.72
N LYS A 124 0.06 24.73 -2.71
CA LYS A 124 1.53 24.58 -2.71
C LYS A 124 2.28 25.91 -2.56
N GLY A 125 1.78 26.99 -3.17
CA GLY A 125 2.35 28.34 -3.07
C GLY A 125 2.07 29.06 -1.75
N MET A 126 1.43 28.41 -0.77
CA MET A 126 1.07 28.97 0.54
C MET A 126 1.63 28.09 1.68
N PRO A 127 2.96 27.98 1.83
CA PRO A 127 3.59 27.08 2.82
C PRO A 127 3.32 27.45 4.28
N ASN A 128 2.90 28.68 4.57
CA ASN A 128 2.60 29.15 5.93
C ASN A 128 1.08 29.17 6.24
N LEU A 129 0.26 28.50 5.42
CA LEU A 129 -1.19 28.49 5.59
C LEU A 129 -1.58 27.68 6.83
N GLU A 130 -2.13 28.37 7.83
CA GLU A 130 -2.55 27.79 9.11
C GLU A 130 -4.07 27.50 9.12
N LYS A 131 -4.86 28.26 8.36
CA LYS A 131 -6.33 28.18 8.37
C LYS A 131 -6.91 28.27 6.97
N ILE A 132 -7.77 27.31 6.64
CA ILE A 132 -8.56 27.31 5.42
C ILE A 132 -10.03 27.02 5.72
N SER A 133 -10.93 27.81 5.14
CA SER A 133 -12.37 27.53 5.12
C SER A 133 -12.84 27.35 3.68
N ILE A 134 -13.43 26.20 3.38
CA ILE A 134 -14.03 25.85 2.08
C ILE A 134 -15.49 25.41 2.25
N THR A 135 -16.09 25.75 3.39
CA THR A 135 -17.45 25.32 3.76
C THR A 135 -18.49 25.86 2.77
N TYR A 136 -19.59 25.13 2.59
CA TYR A 136 -20.70 25.54 1.71
C TYR A 136 -20.31 25.80 0.24
N ASN A 137 -19.34 25.04 -0.27
CA ASN A 137 -19.02 24.96 -1.70
C ASN A 137 -19.71 23.77 -2.39
N GLN A 138 -19.52 23.63 -3.70
CA GLN A 138 -20.06 22.53 -4.50
C GLN A 138 -19.04 21.40 -4.72
N ILE A 139 -18.12 21.20 -3.76
CA ILE A 139 -16.98 20.31 -3.90
C ILE A 139 -17.45 18.85 -4.01
N ILE A 140 -17.11 18.20 -5.12
CA ILE A 140 -17.38 16.78 -5.37
C ILE A 140 -16.13 15.95 -5.05
N ILE A 141 -14.95 16.48 -5.36
CA ILE A 141 -13.65 15.83 -5.13
C ILE A 141 -12.77 16.80 -4.34
N LEU A 142 -12.31 16.34 -3.17
CA LEU A 142 -11.35 17.04 -2.33
C LEU A 142 -10.05 16.24 -2.30
N ASP A 143 -9.01 16.76 -2.95
CA ASP A 143 -7.69 16.16 -2.92
C ASP A 143 -6.76 17.01 -2.02
N LEU A 144 -6.48 16.45 -0.84
CA LEU A 144 -5.54 16.96 0.15
C LEU A 144 -4.36 15.99 0.32
N SER A 145 -4.08 15.15 -0.67
CA SER A 145 -2.96 14.21 -0.63
C SER A 145 -1.60 14.91 -0.74
N GLY A 146 -0.56 14.33 -0.13
CA GLY A 146 0.81 14.85 -0.23
C GLY A 146 1.04 16.16 0.53
N ASN A 147 0.36 16.37 1.65
CA ASN A 147 0.57 17.51 2.55
C ASN A 147 1.12 17.03 3.91
N SER A 148 1.18 17.91 4.91
CA SER A 148 1.66 17.60 6.27
C SER A 148 0.54 17.65 7.31
N LEU A 149 -0.64 17.14 6.97
CA LEU A 149 -1.76 17.08 7.91
C LEU A 149 -1.45 16.05 9.02
N SER A 150 -1.46 16.46 10.28
CA SER A 150 -1.16 15.58 11.42
C SER A 150 -2.39 14.98 12.11
N GLU A 151 -3.55 15.62 11.96
CA GLU A 151 -4.81 15.20 12.60
C GLU A 151 -6.03 15.64 11.77
N LEU A 152 -7.12 14.89 11.87
CA LEU A 152 -8.43 15.30 11.35
C LEU A 152 -9.35 15.63 12.52
N LYS A 153 -9.86 16.88 12.52
CA LYS A 153 -10.75 17.38 13.58
C LYS A 153 -12.21 17.20 13.24
N SER A 154 -13.01 17.07 14.29
CA SER A 154 -14.46 17.05 14.19
C SER A 154 -14.96 18.31 13.47
N GLY A 155 -15.85 18.13 12.50
CA GLY A 155 -16.42 19.23 11.73
C GLY A 155 -15.51 19.85 10.66
N MET A 156 -14.29 19.33 10.44
CA MET A 156 -13.37 19.84 9.40
C MET A 156 -14.02 19.87 7.99
N PHE A 157 -14.89 18.90 7.69
CA PHE A 157 -15.59 18.80 6.40
C PHE A 157 -17.04 19.28 6.45
N PHE A 158 -17.44 20.03 7.49
CA PHE A 158 -18.82 20.45 7.68
C PHE A 158 -19.32 21.28 6.49
N GLY A 159 -20.55 20.99 6.03
CA GLY A 159 -21.17 21.69 4.90
C GLY A 159 -20.78 21.17 3.51
N LEU A 160 -19.82 20.25 3.36
CA LEU A 160 -19.42 19.64 2.08
C LEU A 160 -20.39 18.52 1.63
N ARG A 161 -21.68 18.83 1.54
CA ARG A 161 -22.76 17.84 1.35
C ARG A 161 -22.72 17.09 0.02
N LEU A 162 -22.08 17.65 -0.99
CA LEU A 162 -21.97 17.06 -2.34
C LEU A 162 -20.70 16.22 -2.52
N ILE A 163 -19.83 16.14 -1.50
CA ILE A 163 -18.56 15.44 -1.62
C ILE A 163 -18.78 13.96 -1.90
N ARG A 164 -18.01 13.44 -2.84
CA ARG A 164 -18.01 12.04 -3.26
C ARG A 164 -16.67 11.37 -3.02
N LYS A 165 -15.57 12.12 -3.15
CA LYS A 165 -14.22 11.57 -2.98
C LYS A 165 -13.37 12.49 -2.12
N ILE A 166 -12.73 11.90 -1.13
CA ILE A 166 -11.71 12.57 -0.30
C ILE A 166 -10.41 11.78 -0.42
N TYR A 167 -9.35 12.47 -0.85
CA TYR A 167 -7.99 11.95 -0.87
C TYR A 167 -7.17 12.66 0.20
N LEU A 168 -6.69 11.90 1.18
CA LEU A 168 -5.87 12.34 2.31
C LEU A 168 -4.58 11.52 2.40
N ASN A 169 -4.25 10.78 1.34
CA ASN A 169 -3.08 9.90 1.33
C ASN A 169 -1.76 10.67 1.34
N ASN A 170 -0.69 10.05 1.84
CA ASN A 170 0.64 10.66 1.96
C ASN A 170 0.59 11.96 2.77
N ASN A 171 0.11 11.85 4.01
CA ASN A 171 0.13 12.91 5.03
C ASN A 171 0.73 12.34 6.32
N ASP A 172 0.74 13.13 7.40
CA ASP A 172 1.29 12.74 8.70
C ASP A 172 0.19 12.35 9.71
N ILE A 173 -1.01 11.98 9.26
CA ILE A 173 -2.21 11.87 10.11
C ILE A 173 -2.02 10.72 11.11
N LYS A 174 -2.04 11.06 12.40
CA LYS A 174 -1.98 10.09 13.51
C LYS A 174 -3.33 9.83 14.14
N GLN A 175 -4.21 10.83 14.11
CA GLN A 175 -5.50 10.78 14.81
C GLN A 175 -6.63 11.34 13.94
N ILE A 176 -7.78 10.69 14.02
CA ILE A 176 -9.04 11.13 13.42
C ILE A 176 -10.05 11.24 14.55
N GLU A 177 -10.49 12.46 14.85
CA GLU A 177 -11.50 12.68 15.89
C GLU A 177 -12.85 12.07 15.50
N ALA A 178 -13.66 11.73 16.50
CA ALA A 178 -15.01 11.25 16.28
C ALA A 178 -15.83 12.28 15.46
N ASN A 179 -16.68 11.77 14.57
CA ASN A 179 -17.54 12.59 13.70
C ASN A 179 -16.78 13.51 12.73
N SER A 180 -15.48 13.26 12.45
CA SER A 180 -14.71 14.03 11.47
C SER A 180 -15.37 14.06 10.09
N PHE A 181 -16.02 12.97 9.69
CA PHE A 181 -16.72 12.84 8.40
C PHE A 181 -18.25 13.06 8.50
N ASN A 182 -18.73 13.70 9.55
CA ASN A 182 -20.16 13.92 9.75
C ASN A 182 -20.78 14.78 8.62
N GLY A 183 -21.95 14.37 8.14
CA GLY A 183 -22.71 15.06 7.09
C GLY A 183 -22.27 14.73 5.66
N LEU A 184 -21.23 13.90 5.46
CA LEU A 184 -20.73 13.51 4.14
C LEU A 184 -21.53 12.35 3.52
N LEU A 185 -22.86 12.55 3.39
CA LEU A 185 -23.82 11.52 2.98
C LEU A 185 -23.63 10.97 1.56
N ASN A 186 -22.85 11.68 0.72
CA ASN A 186 -22.54 11.31 -0.65
C ASN A 186 -21.13 10.73 -0.86
N LEU A 187 -20.32 10.65 0.20
CA LEU A 187 -18.95 10.16 0.11
C LEU A 187 -18.96 8.69 -0.33
N ASP A 188 -18.34 8.40 -1.47
CA ASP A 188 -18.19 7.05 -2.04
C ASP A 188 -16.76 6.51 -1.92
N THR A 189 -15.76 7.39 -1.92
CA THR A 189 -14.34 7.02 -1.84
C THR A 189 -13.62 7.84 -0.78
N LEU A 190 -12.94 7.16 0.15
CA LEU A 190 -12.05 7.76 1.13
C LEU A 190 -10.67 7.09 1.05
N ASN A 191 -9.63 7.89 0.81
CA ASN A 191 -8.25 7.41 0.80
C ASN A 191 -7.44 8.05 1.93
N LEU A 192 -7.00 7.23 2.87
CA LEU A 192 -6.18 7.56 4.04
C LEU A 192 -4.82 6.83 3.99
N SER A 193 -4.41 6.31 2.83
CA SER A 193 -3.19 5.51 2.71
C SER A 193 -1.91 6.34 2.91
N GLY A 194 -0.81 5.78 3.40
CA GLY A 194 0.44 6.54 3.60
C GLY A 194 0.28 7.61 4.67
N ASN A 195 -0.24 7.22 5.83
CA ASN A 195 -0.37 8.06 7.03
C ASN A 195 0.20 7.31 8.24
N ASN A 196 0.03 7.85 9.44
CA ASN A 196 0.57 7.30 10.68
C ASN A 196 -0.53 6.74 11.61
N LEU A 197 -1.64 6.25 11.05
CA LEU A 197 -2.79 5.75 11.83
C LEU A 197 -2.44 4.41 12.49
N ASP A 198 -2.69 4.29 13.79
CA ASP A 198 -2.42 3.08 14.58
C ASP A 198 -3.69 2.43 15.17
N LEU A 199 -4.67 3.25 15.56
CA LEU A 199 -5.95 2.84 16.12
C LEU A 199 -7.11 3.50 15.37
N LEU A 200 -8.11 2.70 15.00
CA LEU A 200 -9.35 3.19 14.40
C LEU A 200 -10.55 2.77 15.25
N SER A 201 -11.35 3.75 15.69
CA SER A 201 -12.64 3.50 16.33
C SER A 201 -13.78 3.64 15.31
N LYS A 202 -14.91 2.97 15.53
CA LYS A 202 -16.11 3.12 14.68
C LYS A 202 -16.65 4.55 14.62
N ASP A 203 -16.35 5.37 15.64
CA ASP A 203 -16.89 6.71 15.81
C ASP A 203 -16.25 7.72 14.84
N ILE A 204 -15.12 7.39 14.23
CA ILE A 204 -14.53 8.21 13.16
C ILE A 204 -15.45 8.28 11.94
N PHE A 205 -16.22 7.21 11.68
CA PHE A 205 -17.18 7.12 10.57
C PHE A 205 -18.62 7.46 10.99
N ALA A 206 -18.83 7.96 12.22
CA ALA A 206 -20.15 8.31 12.73
C ALA A 206 -20.72 9.61 12.09
N PRO A 207 -22.06 9.78 12.09
CA PRO A 207 -23.07 8.79 12.49
C PRO A 207 -23.30 7.69 11.44
N SER A 208 -23.04 7.97 10.16
CA SER A 208 -23.04 6.98 9.09
C SER A 208 -22.49 7.57 7.79
N LEU A 209 -21.77 6.77 7.01
CA LEU A 209 -21.37 7.07 5.64
C LEU A 209 -22.07 6.09 4.68
N PRO A 210 -23.37 6.30 4.39
CA PRO A 210 -24.22 5.29 3.73
C PRO A 210 -23.84 5.02 2.27
N LYS A 211 -23.11 5.95 1.64
CA LYS A 211 -22.66 5.82 0.25
C LYS A 211 -21.20 5.40 0.10
N LEU A 212 -20.47 5.19 1.21
CA LEU A 212 -19.08 4.80 1.12
C LEU A 212 -18.96 3.40 0.49
N ARG A 213 -18.14 3.27 -0.54
CA ARG A 213 -17.87 2.04 -1.29
C ARG A 213 -16.41 1.63 -1.23
N LYS A 214 -15.50 2.61 -1.22
CA LYS A 214 -14.06 2.37 -1.27
C LYS A 214 -13.36 3.06 -0.11
N LEU A 215 -12.70 2.28 0.72
CA LEU A 215 -11.89 2.73 1.85
C LEU A 215 -10.46 2.21 1.69
N LEU A 216 -9.52 3.13 1.54
CA LEU A 216 -8.10 2.80 1.43
C LEU A 216 -7.36 3.28 2.67
N LEU A 217 -6.71 2.34 3.37
CA LEU A 217 -5.96 2.52 4.61
C LEU A 217 -4.56 1.88 4.51
N SER A 218 -4.07 1.67 3.28
CA SER A 218 -2.78 1.03 3.04
C SER A 218 -1.62 1.86 3.58
N THR A 219 -0.50 1.25 3.97
CA THR A 219 0.70 1.99 4.41
C THR A 219 0.39 2.89 5.60
N ASN A 220 -0.04 2.27 6.70
CA ASN A 220 -0.27 2.89 8.00
C ASN A 220 0.34 1.98 9.09
N ASN A 221 0.12 2.29 10.37
CA ASN A 221 0.65 1.54 11.51
C ASN A 221 -0.45 0.74 12.23
N ILE A 222 -1.51 0.32 11.53
CA ILE A 222 -2.71 -0.28 12.13
C ILE A 222 -2.37 -1.69 12.62
N LYS A 223 -2.56 -1.94 13.92
CA LYS A 223 -2.25 -3.23 14.56
C LYS A 223 -3.46 -4.15 14.72
N THR A 224 -4.62 -3.55 14.91
CA THR A 224 -5.88 -4.26 15.13
C THR A 224 -7.03 -3.53 14.47
N ILE A 225 -8.07 -4.30 14.12
CA ILE A 225 -9.34 -3.77 13.64
C ILE A 225 -10.43 -4.42 14.48
N SER A 226 -11.26 -3.61 15.12
CA SER A 226 -12.38 -4.11 15.90
C SER A 226 -13.51 -4.60 14.99
N SER A 227 -14.27 -5.59 15.48
CA SER A 227 -15.43 -6.12 14.77
C SER A 227 -16.55 -5.10 14.49
N ASP A 228 -16.54 -3.95 15.17
CA ASP A 228 -17.51 -2.87 15.00
C ASP A 228 -17.02 -1.67 14.18
N LEU A 229 -15.75 -1.64 13.72
CA LEU A 229 -15.18 -0.50 12.99
C LEU A 229 -16.05 -0.08 11.80
N PHE A 230 -16.59 -1.05 11.08
CA PHE A 230 -17.36 -0.82 9.86
C PHE A 230 -18.87 -0.70 10.08
N ALA A 231 -19.35 -0.62 11.32
CA ALA A 231 -20.78 -0.53 11.64
C ALA A 231 -21.46 0.67 10.95
N ASN A 232 -20.73 1.77 10.79
CA ASN A 232 -21.22 3.00 10.17
C ASN A 232 -20.96 3.08 8.65
N THR A 233 -20.38 2.04 8.04
CA THR A 233 -20.01 1.95 6.61
C THR A 233 -20.51 0.65 5.94
N PRO A 234 -21.80 0.29 6.07
CA PRO A 234 -22.32 -1.06 5.76
C PRO A 234 -22.28 -1.46 4.28
N TYR A 235 -21.96 -0.53 3.38
CA TYR A 235 -22.00 -0.74 1.93
C TYR A 235 -20.61 -0.72 1.28
N LEU A 236 -19.53 -0.86 2.06
CA LEU A 236 -18.18 -1.00 1.52
C LEU A 236 -18.10 -2.18 0.54
N GLU A 237 -17.45 -1.93 -0.59
CA GLU A 237 -17.21 -2.87 -1.68
C GLU A 237 -15.71 -3.18 -1.81
N TYR A 238 -14.86 -2.22 -1.44
CA TYR A 238 -13.40 -2.36 -1.45
C TYR A 238 -12.78 -1.76 -0.18
N ILE A 239 -12.06 -2.61 0.56
CA ILE A 239 -11.18 -2.22 1.67
C ILE A 239 -9.74 -2.60 1.34
N SER A 240 -8.81 -1.65 1.52
CA SER A 240 -7.37 -1.90 1.45
C SER A 240 -6.72 -1.57 2.79
N LEU A 241 -6.09 -2.57 3.39
CA LEU A 241 -5.38 -2.55 4.67
C LEU A 241 -3.93 -3.04 4.51
N SER A 242 -3.44 -3.10 3.26
CA SER A 242 -2.10 -3.61 2.98
C SER A 242 -1.00 -2.73 3.57
N HIS A 243 0.19 -3.28 3.84
CA HIS A 243 1.29 -2.52 4.43
C HIS A 243 0.87 -1.87 5.77
N ASN A 244 0.42 -2.71 6.71
CA ASN A 244 0.11 -2.34 8.08
C ASN A 244 0.78 -3.37 9.03
N GLU A 245 0.42 -3.34 10.31
CA GLU A 245 0.98 -4.23 11.34
C GLU A 245 -0.08 -5.21 11.89
N LEU A 246 -1.05 -5.60 11.07
CA LEU A 246 -2.13 -6.50 11.49
C LEU A 246 -1.57 -7.89 11.82
N LYS A 247 -1.78 -8.35 13.05
CA LYS A 247 -1.39 -9.71 13.51
C LYS A 247 -2.47 -10.76 13.30
N GLN A 248 -3.72 -10.33 13.36
CA GLN A 248 -4.89 -11.20 13.25
C GLN A 248 -6.09 -10.37 12.79
N LEU A 249 -7.09 -11.05 12.26
CA LEU A 249 -8.40 -10.46 11.97
C LEU A 249 -9.40 -10.98 13.02
N GLU A 250 -10.19 -10.08 13.62
CA GLU A 250 -11.21 -10.49 14.58
C GLU A 250 -12.40 -11.15 13.85
N LYS A 251 -13.02 -12.16 14.45
CA LYS A 251 -14.20 -12.82 13.90
C LYS A 251 -15.35 -11.83 13.70
N ASN A 252 -16.09 -11.97 12.60
CA ASN A 252 -17.22 -11.14 12.20
C ASN A 252 -16.86 -9.69 11.81
N THR A 253 -15.58 -9.34 11.70
CA THR A 253 -15.13 -7.99 11.31
C THR A 253 -15.71 -7.55 9.98
N PHE A 254 -15.78 -8.46 8.99
CA PHE A 254 -16.29 -8.13 7.66
C PHE A 254 -17.68 -8.70 7.40
N LYS A 255 -18.25 -9.49 8.32
CA LYS A 255 -19.56 -10.15 8.17
C LYS A 255 -20.71 -9.20 7.85
N ILE A 256 -20.68 -7.99 8.41
CA ILE A 256 -21.74 -6.99 8.16
C ILE A 256 -21.67 -6.40 6.74
N LEU A 257 -20.52 -6.52 6.06
CA LEU A 257 -20.24 -5.93 4.76
C LEU A 257 -20.66 -6.85 3.62
N ARG A 258 -21.98 -7.02 3.47
CA ARG A 258 -22.58 -7.91 2.44
C ARG A 258 -22.20 -7.55 1.00
N ARG A 259 -21.71 -6.33 0.77
CA ARG A 259 -21.26 -5.84 -0.54
C ARG A 259 -19.76 -5.91 -0.74
N LEU A 260 -18.98 -6.33 0.26
CA LEU A 260 -17.54 -6.41 0.12
C LEU A 260 -17.19 -7.40 -0.99
N ARG A 261 -16.37 -6.96 -1.93
CA ARG A 261 -15.88 -7.76 -3.06
C ARG A 261 -14.37 -7.79 -3.12
N LYS A 262 -13.71 -6.72 -2.67
CA LYS A 262 -12.26 -6.58 -2.70
C LYS A 262 -11.73 -6.35 -1.30
N LEU A 263 -10.84 -7.23 -0.85
CA LEU A 263 -10.12 -7.10 0.40
C LEU A 263 -8.64 -7.28 0.14
N HIS A 264 -7.84 -6.30 0.53
CA HIS A 264 -6.39 -6.34 0.44
C HIS A 264 -5.78 -6.22 1.83
N ILE A 265 -5.15 -7.29 2.31
CA ILE A 265 -4.48 -7.38 3.62
C ILE A 265 -3.01 -7.77 3.48
N GLY A 266 -2.46 -7.72 2.25
CA GLY A 266 -1.08 -8.09 1.99
C GLY A 266 -0.06 -7.18 2.68
N HIS A 267 1.18 -7.63 2.87
CA HIS A 267 2.22 -6.91 3.62
C HIS A 267 1.73 -6.54 5.03
N ASN A 268 1.32 -7.55 5.80
CA ASN A 268 1.01 -7.43 7.22
C ASN A 268 1.77 -8.56 7.97
N ILE A 269 1.42 -8.83 9.22
CA ILE A 269 2.03 -9.89 10.02
C ILE A 269 0.99 -10.91 10.47
N ILE A 270 0.02 -11.22 9.60
CA ILE A 270 -1.10 -12.11 9.91
C ILE A 270 -0.59 -13.55 9.92
N GLU A 271 -0.69 -14.22 11.07
CA GLU A 271 -0.24 -15.61 11.23
C GLU A 271 -1.38 -16.61 10.99
N ASN A 272 -2.62 -16.21 11.29
CA ASN A 272 -3.77 -17.12 11.36
C ASN A 272 -4.99 -16.52 10.65
N LEU A 273 -5.62 -17.35 9.80
CA LEU A 273 -7.00 -17.19 9.37
C LEU A 273 -7.87 -18.28 10.04
N ASP A 274 -8.68 -17.91 11.02
CA ASP A 274 -9.51 -18.83 11.81
C ASP A 274 -10.65 -19.43 10.95
N GLU A 275 -11.05 -20.68 11.18
CA GLU A 275 -12.18 -21.28 10.46
C GLU A 275 -13.47 -20.46 10.65
N SER A 276 -13.65 -19.85 11.83
CA SER A 276 -14.82 -19.04 12.14
C SER A 276 -14.90 -17.70 11.40
N MET A 277 -13.78 -17.19 10.86
CA MET A 277 -13.76 -16.00 10.00
C MET A 277 -13.95 -16.33 8.52
N MET A 278 -13.94 -17.61 8.14
CA MET A 278 -14.12 -18.02 6.74
C MET A 278 -15.40 -17.41 6.18
N ASN A 279 -16.51 -17.47 6.92
CA ASN A 279 -17.81 -16.88 6.52
C ASN A 279 -17.77 -15.39 6.18
N ASP A 280 -16.79 -14.63 6.69
CA ASP A 280 -16.65 -13.21 6.39
C ASP A 280 -16.18 -12.96 4.94
N PHE A 281 -15.63 -13.98 4.27
CA PHE A 281 -14.98 -13.89 2.96
C PHE A 281 -15.81 -14.44 1.79
N GLU A 282 -17.01 -15.01 2.06
CA GLU A 282 -17.85 -15.68 1.04
C GLU A 282 -18.17 -14.80 -0.19
N GLY A 283 -18.33 -13.50 0.05
CA GLY A 283 -18.68 -12.52 -0.99
C GLY A 283 -17.48 -12.02 -1.81
N LEU A 284 -16.24 -12.35 -1.45
CA LEU A 284 -15.05 -11.76 -2.08
C LEU A 284 -14.83 -12.30 -3.50
N SER A 285 -14.52 -11.38 -4.40
CA SER A 285 -14.04 -11.67 -5.75
C SER A 285 -12.54 -11.41 -5.90
N GLU A 286 -11.97 -10.52 -5.07
CA GLU A 286 -10.54 -10.25 -5.01
C GLU A 286 -10.08 -10.29 -3.55
N PHE A 287 -9.20 -11.24 -3.21
CA PHE A 287 -8.62 -11.37 -1.88
C PHE A 287 -7.10 -11.45 -1.98
N LEU A 288 -6.42 -10.39 -1.58
CA LEU A 288 -4.96 -10.26 -1.65
C LEU A 288 -4.40 -10.38 -0.23
N LEU A 289 -3.65 -11.46 0.02
CA LEU A 289 -3.09 -11.83 1.33
C LEU A 289 -1.59 -12.11 1.28
N ASP A 290 -0.92 -11.66 0.23
CA ASP A 290 0.51 -11.81 0.03
C ASP A 290 1.35 -11.16 1.15
N HIS A 291 2.59 -11.59 1.33
CA HIS A 291 3.53 -11.03 2.30
C HIS A 291 2.93 -10.94 3.71
N ASN A 292 2.50 -12.08 4.24
CA ASN A 292 2.03 -12.26 5.61
C ASN A 292 2.76 -13.46 6.24
N LYS A 293 2.25 -13.97 7.37
CA LYS A 293 2.80 -15.14 8.07
C LYS A 293 1.86 -16.34 8.02
N ILE A 294 1.04 -16.43 6.97
CA ILE A 294 0.00 -17.45 6.85
C ILE A 294 0.63 -18.78 6.43
N THR A 295 0.39 -19.83 7.21
CA THR A 295 0.97 -21.17 6.98
C THR A 295 0.01 -22.13 6.28
N PHE A 296 -1.31 -21.89 6.37
CA PHE A 296 -2.37 -22.65 5.72
C PHE A 296 -3.68 -21.85 5.65
N ILE A 297 -4.64 -22.32 4.84
CA ILE A 297 -6.02 -21.83 4.80
C ILE A 297 -6.96 -22.95 5.27
N PRO A 298 -7.83 -22.73 6.28
CA PRO A 298 -8.70 -23.81 6.81
C PRO A 298 -9.61 -24.44 5.75
N ASP A 299 -10.44 -23.65 5.07
CA ASP A 299 -11.31 -24.12 3.99
C ASP A 299 -11.18 -23.25 2.74
N CYS A 300 -10.22 -23.60 1.89
CA CYS A 300 -10.04 -22.90 0.62
C CYS A 300 -11.13 -23.24 -0.42
N LYS A 301 -11.79 -24.40 -0.35
CA LYS A 301 -12.65 -24.90 -1.43
C LYS A 301 -14.06 -24.32 -1.39
N HIS A 302 -14.66 -24.25 -0.20
CA HIS A 302 -16.05 -23.80 -0.07
C HIS A 302 -16.16 -22.31 0.21
N GLN A 303 -15.14 -21.71 0.81
CA GLN A 303 -15.26 -20.35 1.32
C GLN A 303 -15.07 -19.25 0.27
N PHE A 304 -14.44 -19.56 -0.85
CA PHE A 304 -14.12 -18.58 -1.90
C PHE A 304 -14.87 -18.86 -3.21
N PRO A 305 -16.22 -18.96 -3.20
CA PRO A 305 -16.98 -19.39 -4.38
C PRO A 305 -16.93 -18.38 -5.53
N ASN A 306 -16.72 -17.09 -5.22
CA ASN A 306 -16.75 -15.97 -6.16
C ASN A 306 -15.35 -15.42 -6.49
N LEU A 307 -14.28 -16.02 -5.94
CA LEU A 307 -12.93 -15.52 -6.06
C LEU A 307 -12.44 -15.64 -7.52
N ILE A 308 -12.05 -14.51 -8.09
CA ILE A 308 -11.51 -14.41 -9.46
C ILE A 308 -10.07 -13.96 -9.47
N LYS A 309 -9.59 -13.32 -8.40
CA LYS A 309 -8.22 -12.83 -8.30
C LYS A 309 -7.68 -12.94 -6.87
N THR A 310 -6.43 -13.37 -6.73
CA THR A 310 -5.74 -13.44 -5.44
C THR A 310 -4.24 -13.17 -5.58
N ALA A 311 -3.59 -12.94 -4.44
CA ALA A 311 -2.15 -12.88 -4.24
C ALA A 311 -1.84 -13.60 -2.93
N ILE A 312 -0.88 -14.53 -2.97
CA ILE A 312 -0.55 -15.46 -1.87
C ILE A 312 0.95 -15.59 -1.64
N GLU A 313 1.76 -14.98 -2.51
CA GLU A 313 3.22 -14.97 -2.43
C GLU A 313 3.71 -14.39 -1.10
N GLY A 314 4.95 -14.69 -0.72
CA GLY A 314 5.53 -14.08 0.47
C GLY A 314 4.98 -14.59 1.81
N ASN A 315 4.30 -15.73 1.84
CA ASN A 315 3.79 -16.36 3.06
C ASN A 315 4.53 -17.69 3.35
N PRO A 316 4.75 -18.04 4.63
CA PRO A 316 5.40 -19.27 5.08
C PRO A 316 4.48 -20.50 4.94
N TRP A 317 4.01 -20.79 3.73
CA TRP A 317 3.13 -21.92 3.48
C TRP A 317 3.79 -23.24 3.85
N GLN A 318 3.05 -24.16 4.47
CA GLN A 318 3.46 -25.56 4.43
C GLN A 318 3.34 -26.04 2.97
N CYS A 319 4.34 -26.75 2.44
CA CYS A 319 4.32 -27.19 1.03
C CYS A 319 3.04 -27.98 0.66
N PRO A 320 2.56 -28.96 1.46
CA PRO A 320 1.30 -29.64 1.16
C PRO A 320 0.07 -28.72 1.18
N CYS A 321 0.09 -27.66 1.99
CA CYS A 321 -1.00 -26.68 2.04
C CYS A 321 -0.97 -25.73 0.84
N LEU A 322 0.22 -25.35 0.39
CA LEU A 322 0.38 -24.58 -0.84
C LEU A 322 -0.17 -25.36 -2.04
N ASP A 323 0.13 -26.65 -2.14
CA ASP A 323 -0.40 -27.52 -3.20
C ASP A 323 -1.93 -27.55 -3.21
N GLU A 324 -2.58 -27.64 -2.02
CA GLU A 324 -4.04 -27.56 -1.91
C GLU A 324 -4.57 -26.22 -2.44
N VAL A 325 -3.92 -25.10 -2.07
CA VAL A 325 -4.31 -23.77 -2.50
C VAL A 325 -4.12 -23.61 -4.02
N ILE A 326 -2.96 -23.96 -4.57
CA ILE A 326 -2.67 -23.86 -6.00
C ILE A 326 -3.67 -24.70 -6.80
N LYS A 327 -3.89 -25.95 -6.40
CA LYS A 327 -4.85 -26.84 -7.06
C LYS A 327 -6.26 -26.25 -7.05
N PHE A 328 -6.68 -25.64 -5.95
CA PHE A 328 -7.96 -24.92 -5.88
C PHE A 328 -7.99 -23.73 -6.85
N LEU A 329 -6.97 -22.88 -6.85
CA LEU A 329 -6.89 -21.69 -7.71
C LEU A 329 -6.93 -22.08 -9.19
N GLU A 330 -6.22 -23.13 -9.59
CA GLU A 330 -6.21 -23.63 -10.96
C GLU A 330 -7.55 -24.24 -11.38
N GLN A 331 -8.17 -25.05 -10.51
CA GLN A 331 -9.49 -25.63 -10.75
C GLN A 331 -10.56 -24.55 -10.97
N LYS A 332 -10.50 -23.46 -10.20
CA LYS A 332 -11.43 -22.33 -10.29
C LYS A 332 -11.01 -21.28 -11.32
N LYS A 333 -9.84 -21.42 -11.95
CA LYS A 333 -9.25 -20.42 -12.87
C LYS A 333 -9.12 -19.04 -12.24
N VAL A 334 -8.76 -18.99 -10.95
CA VAL A 334 -8.49 -17.73 -10.24
C VAL A 334 -7.20 -17.14 -10.80
N GLN A 335 -7.19 -15.84 -11.08
CA GLN A 335 -5.99 -15.12 -11.48
C GLN A 335 -5.09 -14.89 -10.26
N TYR A 336 -3.85 -15.36 -10.29
CA TYR A 336 -2.83 -15.05 -9.29
C TYR A 336 -1.47 -14.84 -9.95
N ARG A 337 -0.57 -14.11 -9.29
CA ARG A 337 0.80 -13.93 -9.79
C ARG A 337 1.54 -15.27 -9.68
N LYS A 338 1.81 -15.90 -10.82
CA LYS A 338 2.71 -17.07 -10.92
C LYS A 338 4.20 -16.68 -10.91
N LYS A 339 4.53 -15.38 -10.85
CA LYS A 339 5.80 -14.84 -11.35
C LYS A 339 6.97 -14.82 -10.34
N PHE A 340 6.85 -15.49 -9.21
CA PHE A 340 7.94 -15.59 -8.21
C PHE A 340 8.27 -17.04 -7.90
N TYR A 341 8.39 -17.88 -8.92
CA TYR A 341 8.92 -19.24 -8.75
C TYR A 341 10.42 -19.28 -8.46
N PHE A 342 11.10 -18.14 -8.28
CA PHE A 342 12.36 -17.95 -7.55
C PHE A 342 12.89 -16.54 -7.92
N GLU A 343 12.86 -15.59 -7.00
CA GLU A 343 13.79 -14.44 -7.04
C GLU A 343 14.98 -14.66 -6.08
N GLY A 344 15.18 -15.90 -5.60
CA GLY A 344 16.35 -16.30 -4.83
C GLY A 344 16.41 -15.78 -3.39
N THR A 345 15.40 -15.07 -2.89
CA THR A 345 15.45 -14.43 -1.56
C THR A 345 14.67 -15.15 -0.46
N LYS A 346 13.59 -15.89 -0.78
CA LYS A 346 12.80 -16.70 0.18
C LYS A 346 12.20 -17.94 -0.51
N PRO A 347 12.04 -19.08 0.19
CA PRO A 347 11.45 -20.29 -0.38
C PRO A 347 9.95 -20.08 -0.64
N VAL A 348 9.38 -20.81 -1.60
CA VAL A 348 7.94 -20.72 -1.93
C VAL A 348 7.06 -21.33 -0.82
N CYS A 349 7.59 -22.36 -0.14
CA CYS A 349 6.95 -23.05 0.97
C CYS A 349 8.01 -23.68 1.88
N VAL A 350 7.59 -24.15 3.04
CA VAL A 350 8.41 -24.86 4.03
C VAL A 350 7.98 -26.33 4.07
N ILE A 351 8.96 -27.23 3.95
CA ILE A 351 8.77 -28.66 4.09
C ILE A 351 8.56 -28.98 5.57
N THR A 352 7.52 -29.75 5.88
CA THR A 352 7.21 -30.20 7.24
C THR A 352 7.29 -31.73 7.31
N SER A 353 7.27 -32.28 8.54
CA SER A 353 7.25 -33.72 8.79
C SER A 353 6.00 -34.43 8.23
N SER A 354 4.95 -33.68 7.88
CA SER A 354 3.70 -34.20 7.33
C SER A 354 3.68 -34.18 5.80
N LYS A 355 3.27 -35.30 5.20
CA LYS A 355 3.01 -35.40 3.75
C LYS A 355 1.68 -34.77 3.32
N THR A 356 0.85 -34.34 4.27
CA THR A 356 -0.48 -33.74 4.03
C THR A 356 -0.59 -32.38 4.70
N CYS A 357 -1.46 -31.51 4.19
CA CYS A 357 -1.69 -30.20 4.80
C CYS A 357 -2.29 -30.35 6.21
N VAL A 358 -1.54 -29.90 7.23
CA VAL A 358 -2.03 -29.88 8.62
C VAL A 358 -2.54 -28.49 8.95
N LYS A 359 -3.85 -28.37 9.14
CA LYS A 359 -4.54 -27.10 9.37
C LYS A 359 -4.68 -26.81 10.87
N ASP A 360 -3.54 -26.86 11.56
CA ASP A 360 -3.44 -26.67 13.01
C ASP A 360 -2.26 -25.75 13.34
N PHE A 361 -2.52 -24.71 14.14
CA PHE A 361 -1.51 -23.70 14.44
C PHE A 361 -0.43 -24.22 15.38
N GLU A 362 -0.79 -25.04 16.36
CA GLU A 362 0.18 -25.64 17.29
C GLU A 362 1.14 -26.56 16.55
N PHE A 363 0.65 -27.33 15.57
CA PHE A 363 1.51 -28.09 14.65
C PHE A 363 2.52 -27.17 13.93
N THR A 364 2.05 -26.10 13.27
CA THR A 364 2.95 -25.22 12.50
C THR A 364 3.99 -24.51 13.37
N LYS A 365 3.65 -24.22 14.63
CA LYS A 365 4.54 -23.64 15.62
C LYS A 365 5.59 -24.65 16.09
N ASN A 366 5.19 -25.88 16.36
CA ASN A 366 6.11 -26.96 16.76
C ASN A 366 7.09 -27.32 15.63
N GLU A 367 6.62 -27.30 14.38
CA GLU A 367 7.44 -27.48 13.17
C GLU A 367 8.25 -26.23 12.80
N LYS A 368 8.12 -25.13 13.57
CA LYS A 368 8.84 -23.86 13.35
C LYS A 368 8.70 -23.30 11.93
N VAL A 369 7.56 -23.52 11.28
CA VAL A 369 7.32 -23.16 9.87
C VAL A 369 7.63 -21.69 9.60
N ILE A 370 7.13 -20.78 10.44
CA ILE A 370 7.36 -19.34 10.32
C ILE A 370 8.84 -19.00 10.56
N ASP A 371 9.45 -19.57 11.61
CA ASP A 371 10.84 -19.27 11.95
C ASP A 371 11.80 -19.72 10.84
N THR A 372 11.59 -20.92 10.28
CA THR A 372 12.37 -21.44 9.14
C THR A 372 12.25 -20.52 7.94
N TYR A 373 11.03 -20.09 7.59
CA TYR A 373 10.80 -19.18 6.47
C TYR A 373 11.47 -17.80 6.67
N GLU A 374 11.45 -17.27 7.90
CA GLU A 374 12.03 -15.95 8.20
C GLU A 374 13.54 -15.99 8.43
N SER A 375 14.09 -17.14 8.86
CA SER A 375 15.54 -17.33 8.98
C SER A 375 16.25 -17.30 7.64
N ILE A 376 15.52 -17.57 6.55
CA ILE A 376 16.01 -17.42 5.19
C ILE A 376 15.89 -15.94 4.83
N THR A 377 16.92 -15.17 5.18
CA THR A 377 16.96 -13.73 4.93
C THR A 377 17.23 -13.42 3.47
N SER A 378 16.52 -12.42 2.96
CA SER A 378 16.90 -11.65 1.78
C SER A 378 18.32 -11.08 1.98
N GLY A 379 19.32 -11.75 1.40
CA GLY A 379 20.65 -11.18 1.23
C GLY A 379 20.69 -10.33 -0.02
N ASP A 380 20.59 -9.01 0.15
CA ASP A 380 21.42 -8.14 -0.68
C ASP A 380 22.86 -8.28 -0.16
N GLU A 381 23.78 -8.51 -1.09
CA GLU A 381 25.24 -8.62 -0.96
C GLU A 381 25.82 -10.04 -0.70
N ASP A 382 26.64 -10.45 -1.68
CA ASP A 382 27.66 -11.50 -1.74
C ASP A 382 27.26 -12.94 -2.13
N ASP A 383 27.92 -13.43 -3.20
CA ASP A 383 27.84 -14.77 -3.81
C ASP A 383 28.05 -15.94 -2.83
N GLU A 384 28.42 -15.68 -1.57
CA GLU A 384 28.53 -16.68 -0.49
C GLU A 384 27.15 -17.24 -0.05
N ASN A 385 26.05 -16.49 -0.24
CA ASN A 385 24.74 -16.85 0.34
C ASN A 385 23.91 -17.86 -0.49
N ILE A 386 24.19 -17.99 -1.80
CA ILE A 386 23.54 -19.02 -2.64
C ILE A 386 23.94 -20.41 -2.14
N ALA A 387 25.20 -20.57 -1.75
CA ALA A 387 25.74 -21.80 -1.24
C ALA A 387 25.08 -22.23 0.09
N ASP A 388 24.95 -21.31 1.04
CA ASP A 388 24.35 -21.62 2.34
C ASP A 388 22.85 -21.96 2.22
N SER A 389 22.11 -21.28 1.34
CA SER A 389 20.70 -21.61 1.06
C SER A 389 20.54 -23.00 0.44
N ASP A 390 21.39 -23.34 -0.52
CA ASP A 390 21.34 -24.64 -1.20
C ASP A 390 21.83 -25.79 -0.29
N LEU A 391 22.74 -25.50 0.65
CA LEU A 391 23.10 -26.44 1.71
C LEU A 391 21.93 -26.74 2.64
N ILE A 392 21.19 -25.73 3.11
CA ILE A 392 20.01 -25.94 3.97
C ILE A 392 18.91 -26.72 3.23
N TYR A 393 18.66 -26.38 1.96
CA TYR A 393 17.75 -27.14 1.10
C TYR A 393 18.20 -28.60 0.98
N THR A 394 19.49 -28.82 0.71
CA THR A 394 20.11 -30.15 0.61
C THR A 394 19.96 -30.95 1.90
N GLU A 395 20.27 -30.37 3.07
CA GLU A 395 20.14 -31.05 4.37
C GLU A 395 18.68 -31.41 4.68
N THR A 396 17.75 -30.53 4.28
CA THR A 396 16.31 -30.77 4.43
C THR A 396 15.85 -31.92 3.55
N LEU A 397 16.26 -31.94 2.28
CA LEU A 397 15.92 -32.99 1.32
C LEU A 397 16.48 -34.36 1.77
N MET A 398 17.70 -34.36 2.31
CA MET A 398 18.34 -35.53 2.92
C MET A 398 17.70 -35.95 4.25
N GLN A 399 16.78 -35.17 4.81
CA GLN A 399 16.22 -35.39 6.15
C GLN A 399 17.35 -35.70 7.17
N ARG A 400 18.39 -34.85 7.16
CA ARG A 400 19.63 -35.11 7.88
C ARG A 400 19.35 -35.38 9.36
N GLY A 401 19.89 -36.49 9.87
CA GLY A 401 19.68 -36.96 11.24
C GLY A 401 18.44 -37.82 11.46
N ILE A 402 17.58 -38.00 10.44
CA ILE A 402 16.44 -38.92 10.46
C ILE A 402 16.76 -40.17 9.62
N GLU A 403 17.19 -39.96 8.38
CA GLU A 403 17.56 -41.03 7.44
C GLU A 403 19.04 -41.42 7.56
N ASN A 404 19.39 -42.64 7.16
CA ASN A 404 20.78 -43.14 7.14
C ASN A 404 21.17 -43.66 5.74
N TYR A 405 22.17 -43.02 5.15
CA TYR A 405 22.67 -43.29 3.80
C TYR A 405 23.90 -44.20 3.75
N GLU A 406 24.41 -44.65 4.90
CA GLU A 406 25.59 -45.53 4.96
C GLU A 406 25.34 -46.84 4.20
N GLY A 407 26.24 -47.13 3.25
CA GLY A 407 26.18 -48.36 2.45
C GLY A 407 24.99 -48.44 1.47
N LYS A 408 24.31 -47.32 1.18
CA LYS A 408 23.15 -47.26 0.27
C LYS A 408 23.54 -46.97 -1.18
N GLU A 409 22.74 -47.49 -2.11
CA GLU A 409 22.84 -47.18 -3.54
C GLU A 409 21.81 -46.11 -3.91
N ILE A 410 22.28 -44.95 -4.38
CA ILE A 410 21.47 -43.72 -4.48
C ILE A 410 21.48 -43.22 -5.92
N CYS A 411 20.34 -42.73 -6.39
CA CYS A 411 20.21 -42.02 -7.66
C CYS A 411 19.72 -40.59 -7.42
N ILE A 412 20.31 -39.61 -8.11
CA ILE A 412 19.88 -38.22 -8.15
C ILE A 412 19.46 -37.91 -9.59
N LEU A 413 18.29 -37.30 -9.76
CA LEU A 413 17.65 -36.99 -11.04
C LEU A 413 17.32 -35.49 -11.09
N GLY A 414 18.15 -34.66 -11.70
CA GLY A 414 17.89 -33.22 -11.64
C GLY A 414 19.03 -32.34 -12.09
N GLY A 415 18.68 -31.07 -12.32
CA GLY A 415 19.56 -30.01 -12.81
C GLY A 415 20.29 -29.31 -11.68
N GLY A 416 21.61 -29.51 -11.54
CA GLY A 416 22.45 -28.71 -10.64
C GLY A 416 22.60 -29.22 -9.20
N ASP A 417 22.17 -30.45 -8.90
CA ASP A 417 22.19 -31.08 -7.55
C ASP A 417 23.61 -31.46 -7.03
N GLY A 418 24.64 -30.71 -7.42
CA GLY A 418 26.01 -30.94 -6.98
C GLY A 418 26.18 -30.84 -5.47
N ALA A 419 25.39 -29.99 -4.82
CA ALA A 419 25.36 -29.85 -3.36
C ALA A 419 24.85 -31.13 -2.68
N LEU A 420 23.72 -31.66 -3.17
CA LEU A 420 23.15 -32.93 -2.70
C LEU A 420 24.12 -34.09 -2.89
N LEU A 421 24.74 -34.19 -4.07
CA LEU A 421 25.77 -35.18 -4.33
C LEU A 421 26.92 -35.05 -3.32
N TYR A 422 27.44 -33.83 -3.12
CA TYR A 422 28.57 -33.59 -2.22
C TYR A 422 28.25 -33.92 -0.76
N GLU A 423 27.07 -33.55 -0.26
CA GLU A 423 26.65 -33.85 1.11
C GLU A 423 26.36 -35.34 1.33
N LEU A 424 25.69 -36.01 0.38
CA LEU A 424 25.44 -37.46 0.47
C LEU A 424 26.73 -38.25 0.57
N LEU A 425 27.79 -37.83 -0.14
CA LEU A 425 29.09 -38.50 -0.10
C LEU A 425 29.75 -38.48 1.29
N LYS A 426 29.39 -37.53 2.15
CA LYS A 426 29.88 -37.47 3.55
C LYS A 426 29.25 -38.54 4.44
N GLU A 427 28.09 -39.08 4.06
CA GLU A 427 27.33 -40.12 4.78
C GLU A 427 27.75 -41.56 4.40
N ALA A 428 28.91 -41.72 3.75
CA ALA A 428 29.48 -43.00 3.34
C ALA A 428 28.53 -43.95 2.56
N PRO A 429 27.88 -43.49 1.47
CA PRO A 429 27.02 -44.34 0.65
C PRO A 429 27.85 -45.41 -0.08
N LYS A 430 27.19 -46.49 -0.50
CA LYS A 430 27.80 -47.53 -1.34
C LYS A 430 28.13 -46.96 -2.73
N HIS A 431 27.17 -46.26 -3.35
CA HIS A 431 27.37 -45.60 -4.63
C HIS A 431 26.29 -44.54 -4.88
N VAL A 432 26.67 -43.38 -5.43
CA VAL A 432 25.72 -42.34 -5.89
C VAL A 432 25.82 -42.17 -7.41
N VAL A 433 24.70 -42.28 -8.12
CA VAL A 433 24.60 -41.86 -9.53
C VAL A 433 23.83 -40.55 -9.59
N MET A 434 24.37 -39.55 -10.27
CA MET A 434 23.65 -38.34 -10.62
C MET A 434 23.43 -38.31 -12.12
N ILE A 435 22.19 -38.12 -12.57
CA ILE A 435 21.87 -37.97 -13.99
C ILE A 435 21.44 -36.54 -14.24
N GLU A 436 22.24 -35.85 -15.05
CA GLU A 436 22.07 -34.44 -15.39
C GLU A 436 21.81 -34.31 -16.90
N ILE A 437 20.90 -33.42 -17.30
CA ILE A 437 20.61 -33.16 -18.71
C ILE A 437 21.44 -31.98 -19.25
N ASP A 438 21.80 -31.02 -18.39
CA ASP A 438 22.40 -29.76 -18.81
C ASP A 438 23.82 -29.59 -18.27
N VAL A 439 24.79 -29.62 -19.19
CA VAL A 439 26.20 -29.41 -18.86
C VAL A 439 26.51 -27.97 -18.47
N ASP A 440 25.78 -26.99 -19.03
CA ASP A 440 25.99 -25.58 -18.76
C ASP A 440 25.53 -25.24 -17.33
N VAL A 441 24.46 -25.90 -16.85
CA VAL A 441 24.00 -25.79 -15.46
C VAL A 441 25.08 -26.30 -14.49
N MET A 442 25.64 -27.49 -14.73
CA MET A 442 26.72 -28.00 -13.87
C MET A 442 27.96 -27.13 -13.88
N ASP A 443 28.38 -26.64 -15.05
CA ASP A 443 29.57 -25.79 -15.16
C ASP A 443 29.34 -24.45 -14.43
N ALA A 444 28.10 -23.92 -14.46
CA ALA A 444 27.71 -22.77 -13.66
C ALA A 444 27.72 -23.08 -12.15
N CYS A 445 27.10 -24.19 -11.71
CA CYS A 445 27.10 -24.61 -10.30
C CYS A 445 28.53 -24.83 -9.78
N ASN A 446 29.40 -25.48 -10.55
CA ASN A 446 30.79 -25.70 -10.17
C ASN A 446 31.59 -24.39 -10.05
N LYS A 447 31.25 -23.38 -10.87
CA LYS A 447 31.94 -22.09 -10.84
C LYS A 447 31.47 -21.20 -9.70
N TYR A 448 30.16 -21.12 -9.46
CA TYR A 448 29.56 -20.16 -8.54
C TYR A 448 29.19 -20.76 -7.17
N MET A 449 29.11 -22.09 -7.05
CA MET A 449 28.72 -22.80 -5.81
C MET A 449 29.76 -23.83 -5.35
N ASN A 450 31.04 -23.63 -5.70
CA ASN A 450 32.12 -24.57 -5.34
C ASN A 450 32.23 -24.81 -3.82
N SER A 451 31.91 -23.82 -2.99
CA SER A 451 31.93 -23.94 -1.53
C SER A 451 31.04 -25.07 -1.00
N ILE A 452 29.98 -25.45 -1.72
CA ILE A 452 29.01 -26.48 -1.31
C ILE A 452 28.92 -27.68 -2.25
N CYS A 453 29.19 -27.52 -3.55
CA CYS A 453 29.29 -28.68 -4.45
C CYS A 453 30.66 -29.37 -4.30
N GLY A 454 31.65 -28.69 -3.72
CA GLY A 454 33.04 -29.14 -3.77
C GLY A 454 33.51 -29.37 -5.21
N ASP A 455 34.35 -30.38 -5.38
CA ASP A 455 34.95 -30.71 -6.69
C ASP A 455 34.21 -31.85 -7.45
N VAL A 456 33.01 -32.23 -7.01
CA VAL A 456 32.31 -33.40 -7.58
C VAL A 456 31.81 -33.16 -9.00
N LEU A 457 31.34 -31.94 -9.27
CA LEU A 457 30.87 -31.54 -10.60
C LEU A 457 32.04 -31.42 -11.59
N GLU A 458 33.20 -30.94 -11.14
CA GLU A 458 34.42 -30.90 -11.95
C GLU A 458 34.92 -32.29 -12.30
N LYS A 459 35.04 -33.18 -11.30
CA LYS A 459 35.59 -34.53 -11.50
C LYS A 459 34.67 -35.45 -12.29
N ARG A 460 33.35 -35.26 -12.16
CA ARG A 460 32.28 -36.07 -12.78
C ARG A 460 32.27 -37.55 -12.39
N LYS A 461 33.33 -38.08 -11.79
CA LYS A 461 33.43 -39.45 -11.31
C LYS A 461 34.42 -39.55 -10.17
N GLY A 462 34.03 -40.25 -9.11
CA GLY A 462 34.87 -40.58 -7.98
C GLY A 462 34.87 -42.07 -7.68
N HIS A 463 35.42 -42.43 -6.52
CA HIS A 463 35.50 -43.81 -6.06
C HIS A 463 34.14 -44.45 -5.75
N ASN A 464 33.16 -43.63 -5.33
CA ASN A 464 31.81 -44.05 -4.93
C ASN A 464 30.69 -43.19 -5.55
N TYR A 465 30.99 -42.47 -6.64
CA TYR A 465 29.96 -41.79 -7.43
C TYR A 465 30.33 -41.63 -8.89
N GLU A 466 29.31 -41.41 -9.73
CA GLU A 466 29.47 -40.93 -11.10
C GLU A 466 28.32 -39.99 -11.51
N ILE A 467 28.65 -39.02 -12.35
CA ILE A 467 27.72 -38.08 -12.97
C ILE A 467 27.59 -38.46 -14.44
N ILE A 468 26.34 -38.64 -14.87
CA ILE A 468 25.97 -39.04 -16.22
C ILE A 468 25.27 -37.85 -16.87
N VAL A 469 25.80 -37.40 -18.01
CA VAL A 469 25.17 -36.33 -18.81
C VAL A 469 24.30 -36.96 -19.89
N GLY A 470 22.98 -36.82 -19.77
CA GLY A 470 22.03 -37.34 -20.75
C GLY A 470 20.59 -37.39 -20.24
N ASP A 471 19.69 -37.87 -21.10
CA ASP A 471 18.27 -37.98 -20.78
C ASP A 471 18.04 -38.99 -19.65
N CYS A 472 17.51 -38.50 -18.52
CA CYS A 472 17.23 -39.31 -17.34
C CYS A 472 16.29 -40.49 -17.65
N MET A 473 15.33 -40.32 -18.56
CA MET A 473 14.38 -41.38 -18.92
C MET A 473 15.04 -42.50 -19.73
N GLU A 474 16.06 -42.19 -20.52
CA GLU A 474 16.83 -43.21 -21.25
C GLU A 474 17.69 -44.04 -20.29
N TYR A 475 18.42 -43.36 -19.40
CA TYR A 475 19.28 -44.03 -18.44
C TYR A 475 18.50 -44.84 -17.40
N MET A 476 17.34 -44.35 -16.95
CA MET A 476 16.49 -45.12 -16.04
C MET A 476 15.94 -46.39 -16.70
N LYS A 477 15.57 -46.36 -17.98
CA LYS A 477 15.20 -47.57 -18.73
C LYS A 477 16.39 -48.53 -18.85
N MET A 478 17.58 -48.02 -19.11
CA MET A 478 18.80 -48.83 -19.20
C MET A 478 19.12 -49.51 -17.85
N PHE A 479 19.06 -48.78 -16.74
CA PHE A 479 19.27 -49.33 -15.40
C PHE A 479 18.24 -50.39 -15.04
N GLN A 480 16.97 -50.19 -15.42
CA GLN A 480 15.92 -51.21 -15.27
C GLN A 480 16.25 -52.49 -16.06
N GLN A 481 16.69 -52.37 -17.32
CA GLN A 481 17.08 -53.52 -18.14
C GLN A 481 18.30 -54.26 -17.58
N GLN A 482 19.22 -53.53 -16.95
CA GLN A 482 20.40 -54.09 -16.27
C GLN A 482 20.07 -54.70 -14.90
N GLY A 483 18.83 -54.56 -14.41
CA GLY A 483 18.43 -55.04 -13.09
C GLY A 483 19.08 -54.27 -11.93
N ARG A 484 19.56 -53.04 -12.18
CA ARG A 484 20.14 -52.17 -11.14
C ARG A 484 19.04 -51.72 -10.17
N LYS A 485 19.37 -51.66 -8.88
CA LYS A 485 18.45 -51.24 -7.82
C LYS A 485 19.07 -50.08 -7.05
N PHE A 486 18.22 -49.14 -6.65
CA PHE A 486 18.57 -48.01 -5.80
C PHE A 486 17.73 -48.08 -4.53
N ASP A 487 18.36 -47.83 -3.38
CA ASP A 487 17.70 -47.67 -2.10
C ASP A 487 16.96 -46.33 -2.02
N TYR A 488 17.56 -45.27 -2.61
CA TYR A 488 16.99 -43.92 -2.66
C TYR A 488 17.07 -43.35 -4.07
N VAL A 489 16.03 -42.61 -4.46
CA VAL A 489 16.00 -41.81 -5.68
C VAL A 489 15.56 -40.41 -5.30
N PHE A 490 16.45 -39.45 -5.47
CA PHE A 490 16.17 -38.03 -5.36
C PHE A 490 15.84 -37.49 -6.74
N GLY A 491 14.85 -36.61 -6.82
CA GLY A 491 14.57 -35.86 -8.03
C GLY A 491 13.66 -34.68 -7.73
N ASP A 492 13.70 -33.71 -8.62
CA ASP A 492 12.86 -32.51 -8.59
C ASP A 492 11.39 -32.80 -8.98
#